data_AF-A0A1H1LQ94-F1
#
_entry.id   AF-A0A1H1LQ94-F1
#
_cell.length_a   1.000
_cell.length_b   1.000
_cell.length_c   1.000
_cell.angle_alpha   90.00
_cell.angle_beta   90.00
_cell.angle_gamma   90.00
#
_symmetry.space_group_name_H-M   'P 1'
#
loop_
_entity.id
_entity.type
_entity.pdbx_description
1 polymer ?
#
loop_
_entity_poly.entity_id
_entity_poly.type
_entity_poly.pdbx_seq_one_letter_code
_entity_poly.pdbx_strand_id
1 'polypeptide(L)'
;MRRIFILIALVTLASCGSSKKSVSNRSDKLMIENLANFTEEEIKNSFPNATINEGTGLFEEGTVEKDFTVLYPETPNELHITWTDNSKTKIDEIRFSDKGKWKSKSGIKIGTTYSELNKMNGKPISFYGFGWDYSGAVLWNDGKLEDGKLRVFIGPDNEVNAKYYGDRIIKASPEEIEALDLKVQTILLHLGE
;
A
#
# COMPACT_ATOMS: atom_id res chain seq x y z
N MET A 1 -2.90 42.78 -66.21
CA MET A 1 -2.18 41.58 -65.75
C MET A 1 -2.33 41.45 -64.24
N ARG A 2 -2.68 40.24 -63.78
CA ARG A 2 -2.70 39.68 -62.42
C ARG A 2 -3.53 40.35 -61.31
N ARG A 3 -4.60 39.62 -60.98
CA ARG A 3 -5.41 39.63 -59.75
C ARG A 3 -4.56 39.22 -58.54
N ILE A 4 -4.72 39.88 -57.40
CA ILE A 4 -4.35 39.33 -56.09
C ILE A 4 -5.48 39.67 -55.12
N PHE A 5 -6.33 38.67 -54.84
CA PHE A 5 -7.24 38.68 -53.71
C PHE A 5 -6.48 38.10 -52.51
N ILE A 6 -6.30 38.87 -51.44
CA ILE A 6 -5.75 38.37 -50.18
C ILE A 6 -6.93 37.85 -49.35
N LEU A 7 -7.04 36.52 -49.29
CA LEU A 7 -7.93 35.82 -48.36
C LEU A 7 -7.29 35.85 -46.97
N ILE A 8 -7.91 36.55 -46.02
CA ILE A 8 -7.52 36.49 -44.60
C ILE A 8 -8.17 35.24 -44.01
N ALA A 9 -7.36 34.20 -43.81
CA ALA A 9 -7.78 32.99 -43.10
C ALA A 9 -7.78 33.26 -41.59
N LEU A 10 -8.97 33.25 -41.00
CA LEU A 10 -9.18 33.24 -39.55
C LEU A 10 -8.73 31.89 -38.99
N VAL A 11 -7.55 31.85 -38.36
CA VAL A 11 -7.10 30.70 -37.58
C VAL A 11 -7.74 30.77 -36.20
N THR A 12 -8.80 30.01 -35.98
CA THR A 12 -9.32 29.74 -34.64
C THR A 12 -8.42 28.73 -33.96
N LEU A 13 -7.57 29.19 -33.04
CA LEU A 13 -6.87 28.31 -32.11
C LEU A 13 -7.89 27.79 -31.09
N ALA A 14 -8.50 26.64 -31.39
CA ALA A 14 -9.18 25.83 -30.40
C ALA A 14 -8.13 25.28 -29.42
N SER A 15 -7.97 25.97 -28.29
CA SER A 15 -7.15 25.49 -27.17
C SER A 15 -7.87 24.31 -26.52
N CYS A 16 -7.49 23.09 -26.93
CA CYS A 16 -7.84 21.88 -26.20
C CYS A 16 -7.10 21.88 -24.86
N GLY A 17 -7.78 22.37 -23.81
CA GLY A 17 -7.37 22.21 -22.42
C GLY A 17 -7.38 20.73 -22.03
N SER A 18 -6.21 20.10 -22.09
CA SER A 18 -6.02 18.69 -21.73
C SER A 18 -6.37 18.45 -20.25
N SER A 19 -7.25 17.48 -20.04
CA SER A 19 -7.77 17.01 -18.76
C SER A 19 -6.67 16.40 -17.87
N LYS A 20 -6.06 17.21 -17.00
CA LYS A 20 -5.15 16.70 -15.94
C LYS A 20 -5.85 16.27 -14.65
N LYS A 21 -7.19 16.42 -14.54
CA LYS A 21 -7.93 16.19 -13.28
C LYS A 21 -8.26 14.72 -12.95
N SER A 22 -8.32 13.80 -13.92
CA SER A 22 -8.73 12.40 -13.62
C SER A 22 -7.58 11.50 -13.16
N VAL A 23 -6.35 11.79 -13.57
CA VAL A 23 -5.17 10.98 -13.21
C VAL A 23 -4.72 11.25 -11.77
N SER A 24 -4.76 12.51 -11.30
CA SER A 24 -4.44 12.82 -9.90
C SER A 24 -5.44 12.16 -8.94
N ASN A 25 -6.75 12.34 -9.19
CA ASN A 25 -7.81 11.73 -8.37
C ASN A 25 -7.72 10.20 -8.29
N ARG A 26 -7.24 9.51 -9.33
CA ARG A 26 -7.12 8.04 -9.32
C ARG A 26 -5.84 7.58 -8.61
N SER A 27 -4.73 8.31 -8.74
CA SER A 27 -3.48 8.00 -8.04
C SER A 27 -3.60 8.21 -6.53
N ASP A 28 -4.34 9.24 -6.14
CA ASP A 28 -4.54 9.60 -4.73
C ASP A 28 -5.40 8.55 -4.02
N LYS A 29 -6.41 7.99 -4.71
CA LYS A 29 -7.23 6.89 -4.18
C LYS A 29 -6.49 5.59 -3.92
N LEU A 30 -5.32 5.38 -4.53
CA LEU A 30 -4.51 4.17 -4.37
C LEU A 30 -3.49 4.27 -3.22
N MET A 31 -3.55 5.37 -2.46
CA MET A 31 -2.83 5.53 -1.20
C MET A 31 -3.72 5.09 -0.05
N ILE A 32 -3.34 4.06 0.68
CA ILE A 32 -4.21 3.44 1.70
C ILE A 32 -4.63 4.43 2.81
N GLU A 33 -3.77 5.37 3.18
CA GLU A 33 -4.06 6.38 4.22
C GLU A 33 -5.06 7.44 3.74
N ASN A 34 -5.44 7.46 2.46
CA ASN A 34 -6.57 8.26 1.99
C ASN A 34 -7.91 7.55 2.19
N LEU A 35 -7.90 6.24 2.48
CA LEU A 35 -9.10 5.47 2.79
C LEU A 35 -9.41 5.42 4.28
N ALA A 36 -8.48 5.86 5.14
CA ALA A 36 -8.52 5.61 6.58
C ALA A 36 -9.80 6.05 7.33
N ASN A 37 -10.54 7.02 6.78
CA ASN A 37 -11.78 7.52 7.38
C ASN A 37 -13.02 7.17 6.56
N PHE A 38 -12.90 6.28 5.57
CA PHE A 38 -14.02 5.92 4.72
C PHE A 38 -14.92 4.94 5.43
N THR A 39 -16.23 5.12 5.24
CA THR A 39 -17.24 4.09 5.46
C THR A 39 -17.23 3.06 4.33
N GLU A 40 -17.91 1.93 4.51
CA GLU A 40 -18.06 0.95 3.43
C GLU A 40 -18.75 1.55 2.19
N GLU A 41 -19.75 2.39 2.40
CA GLU A 41 -20.46 3.07 1.30
C GLU A 41 -19.51 3.97 0.50
N GLU A 42 -18.64 4.73 1.18
CA GLU A 42 -17.65 5.59 0.53
C GLU A 42 -16.57 4.79 -0.21
N ILE A 43 -16.19 3.61 0.30
CA ILE A 43 -15.32 2.67 -0.42
C ILE A 43 -16.01 2.22 -1.70
N LYS A 44 -17.23 1.69 -1.63
CA LYS A 44 -18.01 1.20 -2.78
C LYS A 44 -18.19 2.31 -3.84
N ASN A 45 -18.54 3.52 -3.40
CA ASN A 45 -18.69 4.69 -4.27
C ASN A 45 -17.36 5.15 -4.89
N SER A 46 -16.25 5.00 -4.18
CA SER A 46 -14.92 5.38 -4.66
C SER A 46 -14.35 4.41 -5.67
N PHE A 47 -14.77 3.14 -5.60
CA PHE A 47 -14.34 2.03 -6.46
C PHE A 47 -15.54 1.34 -7.13
N PRO A 48 -16.34 2.04 -7.96
CA PRO A 48 -17.60 1.51 -8.50
C PRO A 48 -17.44 0.33 -9.48
N ASN A 49 -16.20 0.06 -9.92
CA ASN A 49 -15.86 -1.06 -10.79
C ASN A 49 -15.04 -2.13 -10.07
N ALA A 50 -14.95 -2.09 -8.73
CA ALA A 50 -14.32 -3.15 -7.97
C ALA A 50 -15.23 -4.38 -7.90
N THR A 51 -14.64 -5.55 -8.10
CA THR A 51 -15.21 -6.78 -7.54
C THR A 51 -15.03 -6.71 -6.03
N ILE A 52 -16.09 -6.96 -5.26
CA ILE A 52 -16.08 -6.83 -3.81
C ILE A 52 -16.61 -8.12 -3.20
N ASN A 53 -15.86 -8.69 -2.26
CA ASN A 53 -16.32 -9.74 -1.37
C ASN A 53 -16.46 -9.18 0.04
N GLU A 54 -17.52 -9.55 0.73
CA GLU A 54 -17.79 -9.13 2.11
C GLU A 54 -18.08 -10.37 2.97
N GLY A 55 -17.83 -10.26 4.26
CA GLY A 55 -18.15 -11.33 5.19
C GLY A 55 -17.77 -10.98 6.61
N THR A 56 -17.82 -12.00 7.45
CA THR A 56 -17.42 -11.97 8.86
C THR A 56 -16.43 -13.10 9.09
N GLY A 57 -15.38 -12.86 9.88
CA GLY A 57 -14.33 -13.84 10.13
C GLY A 57 -13.68 -13.65 11.49
N LEU A 58 -12.91 -14.65 11.92
CA LEU A 58 -12.13 -14.59 13.14
C LEU A 58 -10.72 -14.04 12.85
N PHE A 59 -10.33 -13.02 13.59
CA PHE A 59 -9.05 -12.31 13.56
C PHE A 59 -8.39 -12.40 14.94
N GLU A 60 -7.21 -11.78 15.11
CA GLU A 60 -6.48 -11.73 16.39
C GLU A 60 -6.31 -13.14 17.01
N GLU A 61 -5.53 -13.98 16.31
CA GLU A 61 -5.31 -15.39 16.69
C GLU A 61 -6.60 -16.24 16.74
N GLY A 62 -7.66 -15.77 16.09
CA GLY A 62 -8.95 -16.47 16.03
C GLY A 62 -9.87 -16.17 17.22
N THR A 63 -9.59 -15.11 17.98
CA THR A 63 -10.33 -14.77 19.20
C THR A 63 -11.35 -13.66 19.01
N VAL A 64 -11.23 -12.86 17.95
CA VAL A 64 -12.08 -11.69 17.70
C VAL A 64 -12.81 -11.83 16.37
N GLU A 65 -14.13 -11.83 16.40
CA GLU A 65 -14.95 -11.79 15.19
C GLU A 65 -15.02 -10.35 14.65
N LYS A 66 -14.69 -10.15 13.37
CA LYS A 66 -14.81 -8.86 12.68
C LYS A 66 -15.48 -9.02 11.32
N ASP A 67 -16.22 -7.99 10.94
CA ASP A 67 -16.68 -7.82 9.57
C ASP A 67 -15.52 -7.35 8.68
N PHE A 68 -15.50 -7.82 7.43
CA PHE A 68 -14.49 -7.47 6.45
C PHE A 68 -15.05 -7.18 5.06
N THR A 69 -14.27 -6.43 4.29
CA THR A 69 -14.48 -6.15 2.86
C THR A 69 -13.16 -6.40 2.12
N VAL A 70 -13.21 -7.16 1.03
CA VAL A 70 -12.08 -7.40 0.12
C VAL A 70 -12.36 -6.77 -1.23
N LEU A 71 -11.51 -5.82 -1.64
CA LEU A 71 -11.54 -5.24 -2.98
C LEU A 71 -10.65 -6.02 -3.92
N TYR A 72 -11.13 -6.27 -5.15
CA TYR A 72 -10.41 -6.97 -6.21
C TYR A 72 -9.82 -8.33 -5.77
N PRO A 73 -10.63 -9.22 -5.17
CA PRO A 73 -10.18 -10.53 -4.70
C PRO A 73 -9.53 -11.34 -5.83
N GLU A 74 -8.51 -12.12 -5.48
CA GLU A 74 -7.73 -12.99 -6.38
C GLU A 74 -7.03 -12.23 -7.52
N THR A 75 -6.72 -10.95 -7.30
CA THR A 75 -5.95 -10.13 -8.25
C THR A 75 -4.76 -9.47 -7.56
N PRO A 76 -3.75 -9.00 -8.32
CA PRO A 76 -2.65 -8.24 -7.72
C PRO A 76 -3.08 -6.98 -6.97
N ASN A 77 -4.30 -6.46 -7.16
CA ASN A 77 -4.83 -5.29 -6.44
C ASN A 77 -5.73 -5.68 -5.27
N GLU A 78 -5.64 -6.91 -4.77
CA GLU A 78 -6.39 -7.33 -3.59
C GLU A 78 -6.08 -6.42 -2.39
N LEU A 79 -7.14 -5.90 -1.75
CA LEU A 79 -7.06 -5.06 -0.55
C LEU A 79 -8.07 -5.60 0.47
N HIS A 80 -7.57 -5.95 1.65
CA HIS A 80 -8.38 -6.36 2.78
C HIS A 80 -8.66 -5.16 3.67
N ILE A 81 -9.90 -5.02 4.10
CA ILE A 81 -10.36 -4.01 5.04
C ILE A 81 -11.15 -4.74 6.14
N THR A 82 -10.76 -4.55 7.40
CA THR A 82 -11.58 -4.96 8.56
C THR A 82 -12.27 -3.73 9.14
N TRP A 83 -13.44 -3.95 9.71
CA TRP A 83 -14.26 -2.91 10.33
C TRP A 83 -14.22 -3.03 11.85
N THR A 84 -14.34 -1.90 12.55
CA THR A 84 -14.38 -1.91 14.03
C THR A 84 -15.63 -2.58 14.59
N ASP A 85 -16.72 -2.53 13.82
CA ASP A 85 -18.01 -3.14 14.13
C ASP A 85 -18.85 -3.32 12.86
N ASN A 86 -20.02 -3.95 13.02
CA ASN A 86 -20.94 -4.26 11.92
C ASN A 86 -21.64 -3.03 11.29
N SER A 87 -21.53 -1.85 11.87
CA SER A 87 -22.01 -0.62 11.22
C SER A 87 -21.12 -0.23 10.03
N LYS A 88 -19.89 -0.74 9.99
CA LYS A 88 -18.89 -0.50 8.94
C LYS A 88 -18.69 0.99 8.63
N THR A 89 -18.77 1.80 9.69
CA THR A 89 -18.56 3.26 9.63
C THR A 89 -17.13 3.68 9.94
N LYS A 90 -16.35 2.81 10.59
CA LYS A 90 -14.94 3.03 10.92
C LYS A 90 -14.11 1.80 10.55
N ILE A 91 -13.04 2.02 9.80
CA ILE A 91 -12.06 0.99 9.46
C ILE A 91 -11.19 0.69 10.68
N ASP A 92 -10.97 -0.60 10.93
CA ASP A 92 -10.04 -1.10 11.94
C ASP A 92 -8.65 -1.33 11.35
N GLU A 93 -8.56 -1.99 10.20
CA GLU A 93 -7.30 -2.27 9.52
C GLU A 93 -7.47 -2.25 7.99
N ILE A 94 -6.41 -1.85 7.30
CA ILE A 94 -6.25 -2.06 5.84
C ILE A 94 -4.97 -2.86 5.59
N ARG A 95 -5.05 -3.95 4.83
CA ARG A 95 -3.91 -4.83 4.54
C ARG A 95 -3.84 -5.22 3.06
N PHE A 96 -2.62 -5.26 2.50
CA PHE A 96 -2.35 -5.86 1.18
C PHE A 96 -0.97 -6.50 1.13
N SER A 97 -0.82 -7.53 0.29
CA SER A 97 0.42 -8.31 0.15
C SER A 97 0.83 -8.55 -1.30
N ASP A 98 -0.06 -8.35 -2.27
CA ASP A 98 0.27 -8.56 -3.67
C ASP A 98 0.87 -7.31 -4.35
N LYS A 99 1.68 -7.55 -5.39
CA LYS A 99 2.34 -6.51 -6.19
C LYS A 99 1.35 -5.81 -7.15
N GLY A 100 0.42 -5.08 -6.57
CA GLY A 100 -0.57 -4.26 -7.26
C GLY A 100 -0.20 -2.78 -7.33
N LYS A 101 -1.25 -1.97 -7.32
CA LYS A 101 -1.18 -0.51 -7.44
C LYS A 101 -1.25 0.21 -6.08
N TRP A 102 -1.63 -0.50 -5.01
CA TRP A 102 -1.70 0.05 -3.66
C TRP A 102 -0.31 0.46 -3.16
N LYS A 103 -0.27 1.53 -2.38
CA LYS A 103 0.93 2.05 -1.74
C LYS A 103 0.57 2.88 -0.51
N SER A 104 1.56 3.18 0.33
CA SER A 104 1.45 4.22 1.35
C SER A 104 1.58 5.62 0.74
N LYS A 105 1.19 6.66 1.49
CA LYS A 105 1.46 8.07 1.17
C LYS A 105 2.95 8.36 1.08
N SER A 106 3.77 7.66 1.87
CA SER A 106 5.23 7.72 1.79
C SER A 106 5.80 7.01 0.55
N GLY A 107 4.96 6.32 -0.24
CA GLY A 107 5.33 5.68 -1.50
C GLY A 107 5.81 4.23 -1.37
N ILE A 108 5.72 3.64 -0.17
CA ILE A 108 6.05 2.24 0.09
C ILE A 108 5.01 1.36 -0.59
N LYS A 109 5.46 0.33 -1.29
CA LYS A 109 4.61 -0.65 -1.98
C LYS A 109 5.22 -2.04 -1.84
N ILE A 110 4.45 -3.08 -2.18
CA ILE A 110 5.00 -4.44 -2.24
C ILE A 110 6.18 -4.46 -3.21
N GLY A 111 7.28 -5.08 -2.77
CA GLY A 111 8.54 -5.11 -3.49
C GLY A 111 9.49 -3.94 -3.21
N THR A 112 9.13 -2.93 -2.41
CA THR A 112 10.10 -1.90 -1.97
C THR A 112 11.25 -2.60 -1.25
N THR A 113 12.49 -2.30 -1.66
CA THR A 113 13.69 -2.99 -1.15
C THR A 113 14.09 -2.47 0.23
N TYR A 114 14.85 -3.27 0.99
CA TYR A 114 15.46 -2.85 2.25
C TYR A 114 16.25 -1.53 2.11
N SER A 115 17.05 -1.39 1.04
CA SER A 115 17.83 -0.17 0.79
C SER A 115 16.94 1.06 0.53
N GLU A 116 15.86 0.90 -0.25
CA GLU A 116 14.88 1.97 -0.46
C GLU A 116 14.16 2.36 0.82
N LEU A 117 13.77 1.40 1.67
CA LEU A 117 13.15 1.68 2.97
C LEU A 117 14.08 2.52 3.84
N ASN A 118 15.36 2.16 3.96
CA ASN A 118 16.34 2.94 4.72
C ASN A 118 16.49 4.36 4.18
N LYS A 119 16.51 4.53 2.85
CA LYS A 119 16.59 5.84 2.21
C LYS A 119 15.35 6.69 2.50
N MET A 120 14.16 6.11 2.42
CA MET A 120 12.90 6.79 2.74
C MET A 120 12.82 7.15 4.22
N ASN A 121 13.22 6.23 5.09
CA ASN A 121 13.23 6.39 6.55
C ASN A 121 14.28 7.41 7.01
N GLY A 122 15.39 7.56 6.27
CA GLY A 122 16.52 8.41 6.65
C GLY A 122 17.34 7.88 7.83
N LYS A 123 17.02 6.69 8.34
CA LYS A 123 17.74 5.95 9.38
C LYS A 123 17.72 4.45 9.07
N PRO A 124 18.75 3.69 9.51
CA PRO A 124 18.74 2.24 9.44
C PRO A 124 17.53 1.63 10.14
N ILE A 125 16.74 0.83 9.42
CA ILE A 125 15.67 0.03 10.00
C ILE A 125 16.23 -1.24 10.64
N SER A 126 15.46 -1.83 11.55
CA SER A 126 15.66 -3.20 12.03
C SER A 126 14.46 -4.05 11.65
N PHE A 127 14.59 -5.37 11.71
CA PHE A 127 13.47 -6.27 11.42
C PHE A 127 13.57 -7.55 12.25
N TYR A 128 12.41 -8.13 12.54
CA TYR A 128 12.32 -9.45 13.15
C TYR A 128 12.56 -10.57 12.15
N GLY A 129 12.97 -11.74 12.64
CA GLY A 129 13.19 -12.93 11.82
C GLY A 129 11.92 -13.48 11.17
N PHE A 130 12.09 -14.57 10.43
CA PHE A 130 11.04 -15.15 9.58
C PHE A 130 10.38 -16.40 10.18
N GLY A 131 9.25 -16.82 9.60
CA GLY A 131 8.59 -18.09 9.91
C GLY A 131 7.68 -18.10 11.15
N TRP A 132 7.19 -16.92 11.55
CA TRP A 132 6.17 -16.73 12.58
C TRP A 132 5.15 -15.70 12.09
N ASP A 133 4.08 -15.47 12.84
CA ASP A 133 2.94 -14.63 12.45
C ASP A 133 3.30 -13.17 12.14
N TYR A 134 4.29 -12.58 12.83
CA TYR A 134 4.85 -11.26 12.50
C TYR A 134 6.20 -11.33 11.77
N SER A 135 6.41 -12.38 10.99
CA SER A 135 7.61 -12.60 10.17
C SER A 135 8.05 -11.34 9.44
N GLY A 136 9.26 -10.86 9.72
CA GLY A 136 9.84 -9.73 9.01
C GLY A 136 9.31 -8.35 9.40
N ALA A 137 8.59 -8.22 10.52
CA ALA A 137 8.12 -6.93 11.01
C ALA A 137 9.26 -5.91 11.12
N VAL A 138 9.07 -4.73 10.52
CA VAL A 138 10.06 -3.63 10.48
C VAL A 138 9.93 -2.73 11.71
N LEU A 139 11.07 -2.35 12.27
CA LEU A 139 11.23 -1.31 13.26
C LEU A 139 11.92 -0.10 12.62
N TRP A 140 11.31 1.09 12.72
CA TRP A 140 11.80 2.29 12.05
C TRP A 140 12.93 3.00 12.79
N ASN A 141 13.19 2.64 14.04
CA ASN A 141 14.29 3.14 14.87
C ASN A 141 14.31 4.68 14.95
N ASP A 142 13.16 5.28 15.28
CA ASP A 142 12.95 6.73 15.37
C ASP A 142 13.22 7.46 14.04
N GLY A 143 13.01 6.77 12.92
CA GLY A 143 13.19 7.32 11.59
C GLY A 143 11.99 8.15 11.12
N LYS A 144 12.08 8.69 9.91
CA LYS A 144 11.01 9.53 9.32
C LYS A 144 9.72 8.77 9.07
N LEU A 145 9.79 7.45 8.96
CA LEU A 145 8.64 6.57 8.72
C LEU A 145 8.09 5.96 10.01
N GLU A 146 8.57 6.39 11.18
CA GLU A 146 7.99 6.04 12.48
C GLU A 146 6.57 6.64 12.56
N ASP A 147 5.61 5.92 11.98
CA ASP A 147 4.18 6.17 12.06
C ASP A 147 3.55 5.12 12.96
N GLY A 148 2.76 5.58 13.93
CA GLY A 148 2.06 4.71 14.88
C GLY A 148 1.08 3.74 14.20
N LYS A 149 0.69 3.99 12.94
CA LYS A 149 -0.35 3.24 12.22
C LYS A 149 0.19 2.35 11.09
N LEU A 150 1.19 2.81 10.33
CA LEU A 150 1.76 2.04 9.23
C LEU A 150 2.72 0.95 9.74
N ARG A 151 2.42 -0.30 9.41
CA ARG A 151 3.28 -1.47 9.66
C ARG A 151 3.73 -2.05 8.31
N VAL A 152 5.00 -2.42 8.26
CA VAL A 152 5.64 -2.99 7.06
C VAL A 152 6.34 -4.28 7.46
N PHE A 153 6.15 -5.30 6.64
CA PHE A 153 6.79 -6.61 6.81
C PHE A 153 7.64 -6.90 5.59
N ILE A 154 8.92 -7.20 5.82
CA ILE A 154 9.87 -7.54 4.75
C ILE A 154 10.18 -9.03 4.77
N GLY A 155 10.56 -9.57 3.63
CA GLY A 155 10.96 -10.96 3.53
C GLY A 155 11.80 -11.22 2.28
N PRO A 156 12.60 -12.30 2.30
CA PRO A 156 13.32 -12.77 1.12
C PRO A 156 12.34 -13.42 0.12
N ASP A 157 12.69 -13.40 -1.16
CA ASP A 157 11.92 -14.13 -2.19
C ASP A 157 12.21 -15.64 -2.19
N ASN A 158 13.32 -16.06 -1.57
CA ASN A 158 13.78 -17.44 -1.53
C ASN A 158 13.98 -17.90 -0.07
N GLU A 159 14.06 -19.21 0.14
CA GLU A 159 14.46 -19.78 1.42
C GLU A 159 15.86 -19.30 1.80
N VAL A 160 16.03 -18.97 3.08
CA VAL A 160 17.30 -18.46 3.64
C VAL A 160 17.77 -19.35 4.77
N ASN A 161 18.99 -19.13 5.24
CA ASN A 161 19.54 -19.91 6.34
C ASN A 161 18.62 -19.87 7.59
N ALA A 162 18.46 -21.02 8.25
CA ALA A 162 17.64 -21.18 9.46
C ALA A 162 17.94 -20.15 10.57
N LYS A 163 19.16 -19.60 10.63
CA LYS A 163 19.54 -18.55 11.59
C LYS A 163 18.75 -17.25 11.45
N TYR A 164 18.03 -17.04 10.34
CA TYR A 164 17.18 -15.87 10.13
C TYR A 164 15.71 -16.09 10.52
N TYR A 165 15.38 -17.27 11.04
CA TYR A 165 14.03 -17.60 11.50
C TYR A 165 13.86 -17.38 13.01
N GLY A 166 12.64 -17.04 13.42
CA GLY A 166 12.23 -16.84 14.81
C GLY A 166 11.88 -15.39 15.18
N ASP A 167 11.27 -15.23 16.35
CA ASP A 167 10.70 -13.99 16.92
C ASP A 167 11.74 -13.05 17.55
N ARG A 168 12.89 -12.87 16.90
CA ARG A 168 13.96 -11.98 17.36
C ARG A 168 14.38 -11.00 16.28
N ILE A 169 14.90 -9.85 16.69
CA ILE A 169 15.56 -8.92 15.78
C ILE A 169 16.77 -9.60 15.15
N ILE A 170 16.84 -9.57 13.83
CA ILE A 170 17.96 -10.13 13.08
C ILE A 170 19.17 -9.20 13.18
N LYS A 171 20.31 -9.78 13.56
CA LYS A 171 21.63 -9.16 13.46
C LYS A 171 22.37 -9.80 12.30
N ALA A 172 22.70 -9.00 11.30
CA ALA A 172 23.35 -9.44 10.09
C ALA A 172 24.37 -8.38 9.63
N SER A 173 25.46 -8.83 9.00
CA SER A 173 26.41 -7.93 8.33
C SER A 173 25.78 -7.29 7.08
N PRO A 174 26.34 -6.20 6.55
CA PRO A 174 25.86 -5.61 5.29
C PRO A 174 25.80 -6.62 4.13
N GLU A 175 26.79 -7.50 4.01
CA GLU A 175 26.86 -8.52 2.97
C GLU A 175 25.76 -9.58 3.16
N GLU A 176 25.48 -9.94 4.41
CA GLU A 176 24.37 -10.84 4.73
C GLU A 176 23.01 -10.21 4.40
N ILE A 177 22.83 -8.92 4.71
CA ILE A 177 21.61 -8.17 4.37
C ILE A 177 21.43 -8.09 2.85
N GLU A 178 22.50 -7.83 2.10
CA GLU A 178 22.46 -7.82 0.64
C GLU A 178 22.08 -9.21 0.08
N ALA A 179 22.68 -10.27 0.61
CA ALA A 179 22.41 -11.64 0.20
C ALA A 179 20.97 -12.11 0.51
N LEU A 180 20.31 -11.50 1.51
CA LEU A 180 18.90 -11.79 1.82
C LEU A 180 17.91 -11.21 0.79
N ASP A 181 18.31 -10.23 -0.03
CA ASP A 181 17.47 -9.56 -1.05
C ASP A 181 16.07 -9.17 -0.51
N LEU A 182 16.04 -8.55 0.67
CA LEU A 182 14.80 -8.29 1.40
C LEU A 182 13.92 -7.24 0.72
N LYS A 183 12.64 -7.58 0.58
CA LYS A 183 11.60 -6.74 -0.03
C LYS A 183 10.36 -6.71 0.85
N VAL A 184 9.60 -5.62 0.75
CA VAL A 184 8.28 -5.53 1.41
C VAL A 184 7.34 -6.60 0.84
N GLN A 185 6.81 -7.45 1.72
CA GLN A 185 5.87 -8.53 1.40
C GLN A 185 4.45 -8.20 1.86
N THR A 186 4.30 -7.43 2.94
CA THR A 186 2.99 -7.00 3.45
C THR A 186 3.06 -5.57 3.94
N ILE A 187 2.00 -4.81 3.69
CA ILE A 187 1.75 -3.50 4.27
C ILE A 187 0.41 -3.53 4.97
N LEU A 188 0.39 -2.98 6.18
CA LEU A 188 -0.77 -2.92 7.05
C LEU A 188 -0.89 -1.50 7.61
N LEU A 189 -2.11 -0.95 7.59
CA LEU A 189 -2.46 0.30 8.23
C LEU A 189 -3.44 0.01 9.36
N HIS A 190 -2.97 0.09 10.60
CA HIS A 190 -3.79 -0.15 11.79
C HIS A 190 -4.44 1.16 12.24
N LEU A 191 -5.77 1.17 12.34
CA LEU A 191 -6.61 2.34 12.63
C LEU A 191 -7.50 2.14 13.86
N GLY A 192 -7.64 0.90 14.33
CA GLY A 192 -8.21 0.57 15.64
C GLY A 192 -7.47 1.28 16.78
N GLU A 193 -8.21 1.64 17.81
CA GLU A 193 -7.71 2.19 19.09
C GLU A 193 -7.84 1.14 20.18
#